data_AF-A0A2M9BNM2-F1
#
_entry.id   AF-A0A2M9BNM2-F1
#
_cell.length_a   1.000
_cell.length_b   1.000
_cell.length_c   1.000
_cell.angle_alpha   90.00
_cell.angle_beta   90.00
_cell.angle_gamma   90.00
#
_symmetry.space_group_name_H-M   'P 1'
#
loop_
_entity.id
_entity.type
_entity.pdbx_description
1 polymer ?
#
loop_
_entity_poly.entity_id
_entity_poly.type
_entity_poly.pdbx_seq_one_letter_code
_entity_poly.pdbx_strand_id
1 'polypeptide(L)'
;MPAPEPLLSLTAAVRAHFGLTVRQLARYLGVSAGLVSHLEAGRRGLSPALAPRLLRLTPVLPPPLGQGPPAAPEPPAPFDPLAALPAPDPAVLPPPGPATAESLRQPWRRYRLQLLTLGQQLALLQRQAAALAHRRRGLALLRAISPPPDPTEAAHYARWLDELTADLAWADPDPVATATAGRLLAARVAGLRATLALLPSA
;
A
#
# COMPACT_ATOMS: atom_id res chain seq x y z
N MET A 1 10.68 -27.44 -7.41
CA MET A 1 11.61 -26.87 -6.42
C MET A 1 11.18 -25.43 -6.14
N PRO A 2 10.74 -25.10 -4.91
CA PRO A 2 10.46 -23.71 -4.58
C PRO A 2 11.76 -22.90 -4.69
N ALA A 3 11.71 -21.73 -5.31
CA ALA A 3 12.84 -20.82 -5.39
C ALA A 3 13.31 -20.47 -3.96
N PRO A 4 14.63 -20.32 -3.70
CA PRO A 4 15.08 -19.84 -2.41
C PRO A 4 14.53 -18.43 -2.23
N GLU A 5 13.54 -18.29 -1.34
CA GLU A 5 13.08 -16.95 -0.97
C GLU A 5 14.28 -16.20 -0.41
N PRO A 6 14.55 -14.97 -0.89
CA PRO A 6 15.62 -14.18 -0.32
C PRO A 6 15.34 -14.07 1.18
N LEU A 7 16.23 -14.62 2.00
CA LEU A 7 16.18 -14.48 3.45
C LEU A 7 16.26 -12.99 3.74
N LEU A 8 15.09 -12.35 3.85
CA LEU A 8 14.99 -10.94 4.19
C LEU A 8 15.72 -10.77 5.52
N SER A 9 16.71 -9.89 5.54
CA SER A 9 17.37 -9.49 6.78
C SER A 9 16.29 -9.12 7.82
N LEU A 10 16.49 -9.51 9.08
CA LEU A 10 15.49 -9.28 10.13
C LEU A 10 15.01 -7.82 10.18
N THR A 11 15.92 -6.86 9.94
CA THR A 11 15.58 -5.44 9.86
C THR A 11 14.64 -5.12 8.70
N ALA A 12 14.86 -5.72 7.53
CA ALA A 12 13.98 -5.56 6.36
C ALA A 12 12.60 -6.17 6.62
N ALA A 13 12.54 -7.33 7.27
CA ALA A 13 11.29 -7.98 7.65
C ALA A 13 10.49 -7.15 8.67
N VAL A 14 11.14 -6.64 9.72
CA VAL A 14 10.54 -5.72 10.69
C VAL A 14 9.99 -4.48 9.98
N ARG A 15 10.80 -3.86 9.12
CA ARG A 15 10.41 -2.66 8.38
C ARG A 15 9.19 -2.92 7.49
N ALA A 16 9.24 -3.99 6.71
CA ALA A 16 8.15 -4.37 5.81
C ALA A 16 6.87 -4.68 6.59
N HIS A 17 6.96 -5.43 7.70
CA HIS A 17 5.80 -5.83 8.48
C HIS A 17 5.07 -4.64 9.13
N PHE A 18 5.81 -3.69 9.72
CA PHE A 18 5.21 -2.52 10.38
C PHE A 18 5.00 -1.31 9.44
N GLY A 19 5.37 -1.42 8.16
CA GLY A 19 5.27 -0.32 7.19
C GLY A 19 6.24 0.84 7.50
N LEU A 20 7.33 0.58 8.19
CA LEU A 20 8.28 1.62 8.58
C LEU A 20 9.13 2.09 7.39
N THR A 21 9.57 3.33 7.42
CA THR A 21 10.67 3.80 6.57
C THR A 21 12.02 3.45 7.20
N VAL A 22 13.08 3.42 6.40
CA VAL A 22 14.46 3.21 6.88
C VAL A 22 14.83 4.24 7.96
N ARG A 23 14.43 5.51 7.77
CA ARG A 23 14.67 6.60 8.75
C ARG A 23 13.92 6.37 10.06
N GLN A 24 12.68 5.89 10.01
CA GLN A 24 11.88 5.58 11.20
C GLN A 24 12.47 4.44 12.01
N LEU A 25 12.93 3.37 11.35
CA LEU A 25 13.63 2.28 12.01
C LEU A 25 14.98 2.74 12.59
N ALA A 26 15.71 3.58 11.85
CA ALA A 26 16.98 4.14 12.31
C ALA A 26 16.83 4.98 13.59
N ARG A 27 15.78 5.82 13.68
CA ARG A 27 15.44 6.58 14.90
C ARG A 27 15.15 5.66 16.10
N TYR A 28 14.41 4.57 15.88
CA TYR A 28 14.16 3.57 16.92
C TYR A 28 15.44 2.90 17.40
N LEU A 29 16.31 2.53 16.48
CA LEU A 29 17.58 1.88 16.80
C LEU A 29 18.64 2.85 17.32
N GLY A 30 18.41 4.17 17.25
CA GLY A 30 19.41 5.18 17.65
C GLY A 30 20.62 5.21 16.73
N VAL A 31 20.45 4.89 15.44
CA VAL A 31 21.53 4.83 14.43
C VAL A 31 21.20 5.62 13.18
N SER A 32 22.14 5.71 12.24
CA SER A 32 21.91 6.36 10.94
C SER A 32 21.09 5.48 9.98
N ALA A 33 20.35 6.11 9.08
CA ALA A 33 19.60 5.40 8.03
C ALA A 33 20.52 4.59 7.11
N GLY A 34 21.73 5.09 6.83
CA GLY A 34 22.74 4.37 6.06
C GLY A 34 23.15 3.05 6.72
N LEU A 35 23.32 3.03 8.05
CA LEU A 35 23.61 1.80 8.78
C LEU A 35 22.48 0.78 8.63
N VAL A 36 21.22 1.21 8.77
CA VAL A 36 20.06 0.33 8.55
C VAL A 36 20.06 -0.25 7.14
N SER A 37 20.33 0.56 6.10
CA SER A 37 20.45 0.06 4.73
C SER A 37 21.59 -0.97 4.56
N HIS A 38 22.73 -0.78 5.24
CA HIS A 38 23.81 -1.77 5.23
C HIS A 38 23.43 -3.08 5.95
N LEU A 39 22.66 -3.01 7.04
CA LEU A 39 22.11 -4.19 7.74
C LEU A 39 21.08 -4.93 6.87
N GLU A 40 20.21 -4.20 6.18
CA GLU A 40 19.21 -4.79 5.26
C GLU A 40 19.88 -5.46 4.05
N ALA A 41 20.97 -4.88 3.54
CA ALA A 41 21.75 -5.43 2.43
C ALA A 41 22.75 -6.53 2.84
N GLY A 42 22.78 -6.92 4.12
CA GLY A 42 23.73 -7.94 4.63
C GLY A 42 25.20 -7.53 4.59
N ARG A 43 25.51 -6.24 4.33
CA ARG A 43 26.89 -5.74 4.24
C ARG A 43 27.52 -5.50 5.62
N ARG A 44 26.71 -5.42 6.67
CA ARG A 44 27.16 -5.27 8.06
C ARG A 44 26.33 -6.17 8.97
N GLY A 45 26.99 -6.75 9.97
CA GLY A 45 26.33 -7.55 11.00
C GLY A 45 25.58 -6.69 12.03
N LEU A 46 24.58 -7.28 12.67
CA LEU A 46 23.84 -6.64 13.75
C LEU A 46 24.76 -6.42 14.97
N SER A 47 24.89 -5.17 15.42
CA SER A 47 25.59 -4.87 16.66
C SER A 47 24.84 -5.48 17.85
N PRO A 48 25.54 -6.12 18.83
CA PRO A 48 24.90 -6.71 20.01
C PRO A 48 24.13 -5.67 20.84
N ALA A 49 24.53 -4.39 20.79
CA ALA A 49 23.82 -3.30 21.47
C ALA A 49 22.43 -3.01 20.87
N LEU A 50 22.21 -3.35 19.59
CA LEU A 50 20.93 -3.14 18.89
C LEU A 50 20.01 -4.36 18.98
N ALA A 51 20.55 -5.52 19.32
CA ALA A 51 19.81 -6.78 19.36
C ALA A 51 18.59 -6.74 20.28
N PRO A 52 18.65 -6.21 21.52
CA PRO A 52 17.49 -6.21 22.42
C PRO A 52 16.27 -5.45 21.85
N ARG A 53 16.52 -4.33 21.15
CA ARG A 53 15.45 -3.53 20.53
C ARG A 53 14.75 -4.29 19.40
N LEU A 54 15.51 -4.97 18.54
CA LEU A 54 14.92 -5.78 17.45
C LEU A 54 14.27 -7.06 17.96
N LEU A 55 14.86 -7.71 18.97
CA LEU A 55 14.32 -8.91 19.60
C LEU A 55 12.97 -8.66 20.28
N ARG A 56 12.70 -7.40 20.66
CA ARG A 56 11.39 -7.02 21.19
C ARG A 56 10.29 -6.93 20.14
N LEU A 57 10.64 -6.69 18.88
CA LEU A 57 9.69 -6.58 17.78
C LEU A 57 9.38 -7.94 17.12
N THR A 58 10.25 -8.93 17.29
CA THR A 58 10.15 -10.25 16.65
C THR A 58 8.91 -11.06 17.03
N PRO A 59 8.42 -11.06 18.30
CA PRO A 59 7.25 -11.85 18.67
C PRO A 59 5.98 -11.49 17.88
N VAL A 60 5.88 -10.24 17.41
CA VAL A 60 4.73 -9.74 16.64
C VAL A 60 4.88 -9.99 15.14
N LEU A 61 6.07 -10.36 14.67
CA LEU A 61 6.30 -10.67 13.26
C LEU A 61 5.56 -11.96 12.85
N PRO A 62 5.12 -12.06 11.59
CA PRO A 62 4.53 -13.27 11.07
C PRO A 62 5.58 -14.38 11.00
N PRO A 63 5.15 -15.65 11.01
CA PRO A 63 6.02 -16.78 10.72
C PRO A 63 6.71 -16.60 9.35
N PRO A 64 7.96 -17.06 9.16
CA PRO A 64 8.75 -17.89 10.07
C PRO A 64 9.58 -17.12 11.11
N LEU A 65 9.62 -15.79 11.02
CA LEU A 65 10.53 -14.96 11.82
C LEU A 65 9.99 -14.64 13.22
N GLY A 66 8.71 -14.83 13.46
CA GLY A 66 8.04 -14.60 14.73
C GLY A 66 6.91 -15.58 15.01
N GLN A 67 6.15 -15.28 16.06
CA GLN A 67 4.97 -16.05 16.50
C GLN A 67 3.67 -15.26 16.33
N GLY A 68 3.72 -14.15 15.60
CA GLY A 68 2.57 -13.29 15.38
C GLY A 68 1.49 -13.98 14.53
N PRO A 69 0.26 -13.44 14.51
CA PRO A 69 -0.77 -13.90 13.60
C PRO A 69 -0.24 -13.85 12.16
N PRO A 70 -0.69 -14.78 11.28
CA PRO A 70 -0.27 -14.79 9.89
C PRO A 70 -0.48 -13.40 9.28
N ALA A 71 0.41 -13.03 8.36
CA ALA A 71 0.28 -11.78 7.61
C ALA A 71 -1.16 -11.70 7.08
N ALA A 72 -1.84 -10.58 7.35
CA ALA A 72 -3.20 -10.44 6.87
C ALA A 72 -3.26 -10.57 5.35
N PRO A 73 -4.41 -11.00 4.82
CA PRO A 73 -4.62 -11.05 3.39
C PRO A 73 -4.21 -9.71 2.76
N GLU A 74 -3.45 -9.81 1.67
CA GLU A 74 -3.01 -8.64 0.92
C GLU A 74 -4.23 -7.75 0.62
N PRO A 75 -4.08 -6.42 0.73
CA PRO A 75 -5.16 -5.53 0.35
C PRO A 75 -5.58 -5.83 -1.09
N PRO A 76 -6.86 -5.65 -1.43
CA PRO A 76 -7.35 -5.90 -2.78
C PRO A 76 -6.47 -5.16 -3.78
N ALA A 77 -6.12 -5.84 -4.88
CA ALA A 77 -5.25 -5.29 -5.90
C ALA A 77 -5.80 -3.92 -6.34
N PRO A 78 -4.93 -2.90 -6.51
CA PRO A 78 -5.36 -1.61 -7.00
C PRO A 78 -6.07 -1.80 -8.35
N PHE A 79 -7.06 -0.95 -8.59
CA PHE A 79 -7.83 -0.91 -9.82
C PHE A 79 -6.89 -0.91 -11.02
N ASP A 80 -7.05 -1.93 -11.87
CA ASP A 80 -6.34 -2.01 -13.12
C ASP A 80 -7.18 -1.32 -14.22
N PRO A 81 -6.74 -0.17 -14.76
CA PRO A 81 -7.43 0.51 -15.85
C PRO A 81 -7.40 -0.28 -17.17
N LEU A 82 -6.51 -1.27 -17.28
CA LEU A 82 -6.37 -2.12 -18.46
C LEU A 82 -7.14 -3.44 -18.32
N ALA A 83 -7.69 -3.73 -17.14
CA ALA A 83 -8.52 -4.92 -16.94
C ALA A 83 -9.71 -4.89 -17.89
N ALA A 84 -9.87 -5.98 -18.65
CA ALA A 84 -10.93 -6.13 -19.63
C ALA A 84 -12.29 -5.79 -19.01
N LEU A 85 -13.10 -5.05 -19.78
CA LEU A 85 -14.48 -4.81 -19.42
C LEU A 85 -15.24 -6.13 -19.52
N PRO A 86 -16.10 -6.48 -18.53
CA PRO A 86 -17.06 -7.54 -18.76
C PRO A 86 -17.83 -7.18 -20.03
N ALA A 87 -17.88 -8.11 -20.98
CA ALA A 87 -18.62 -7.90 -22.21
C ALA A 87 -20.08 -7.57 -21.82
N PRO A 88 -20.70 -6.54 -22.41
CA PRO A 88 -22.13 -6.32 -22.22
C PRO A 88 -22.88 -7.59 -22.62
N ASP A 89 -23.96 -7.91 -21.90
CA ASP A 89 -24.91 -8.90 -22.39
C ASP A 89 -25.33 -8.47 -23.81
N PRO A 90 -25.31 -9.38 -24.80
CA PRO A 90 -25.60 -9.03 -26.18
C PRO A 90 -27.08 -8.66 -26.31
N ALA A 91 -27.40 -7.39 -26.06
CA ALA A 91 -28.61 -6.80 -26.57
C ALA A 91 -28.47 -6.79 -28.10
N VAL A 92 -29.39 -7.47 -28.79
CA VAL A 92 -29.44 -7.51 -30.25
C VAL A 92 -29.83 -6.12 -30.75
N LEU A 93 -28.85 -5.22 -30.83
CA LEU A 93 -28.97 -3.96 -31.53
C LEU A 93 -28.58 -4.17 -33.00
N PRO A 94 -29.37 -3.66 -33.96
CA PRO A 94 -28.98 -3.69 -35.36
C PRO A 94 -27.64 -2.95 -35.54
N PRO A 95 -26.75 -3.45 -36.42
CA PRO A 95 -25.45 -2.84 -36.63
C PRO A 95 -25.63 -1.39 -37.09
N PRO A 96 -24.89 -0.42 -36.50
CA PRO A 96 -24.96 0.96 -36.93
C PRO A 96 -24.52 1.07 -38.40
N GLY A 97 -25.22 1.89 -39.19
CA GLY A 97 -24.78 2.23 -40.53
C GLY A 97 -23.39 2.91 -40.52
N PRO A 98 -22.67 2.94 -41.65
CA PRO A 98 -21.27 3.41 -41.71
C PRO A 98 -21.11 4.87 -41.26
N ALA A 99 -22.05 5.75 -41.59
CA ALA A 99 -22.03 7.15 -41.15
C ALA A 99 -22.22 7.31 -39.63
N THR A 100 -23.06 6.45 -39.02
CA THR A 100 -23.23 6.42 -37.55
C THR A 100 -22.03 5.80 -36.84
N ALA A 101 -21.34 4.84 -37.46
CA ALA A 101 -20.10 4.30 -36.91
C ALA A 101 -19.00 5.38 -36.86
N GLU A 102 -18.89 6.23 -37.88
CA GLU A 102 -17.93 7.35 -37.92
C GLU A 102 -18.16 8.39 -36.83
N SER A 103 -19.41 8.81 -36.62
CA SER A 103 -19.73 9.80 -35.60
C SER A 103 -19.47 9.29 -34.17
N LEU A 104 -19.52 7.98 -33.95
CA LEU A 104 -19.23 7.34 -32.66
C LEU A 104 -17.74 7.13 -32.38
N ARG A 105 -16.88 7.09 -33.41
CA ARG A 105 -15.43 6.86 -33.25
C ARG A 105 -14.74 7.92 -32.39
N GLN A 106 -15.07 9.20 -32.59
CA GLN A 106 -14.44 10.30 -31.85
C GLN A 106 -14.84 10.32 -30.35
N PRO A 107 -16.14 10.26 -29.99
CA PRO A 107 -16.57 10.11 -28.60
C PRO A 107 -15.96 8.87 -27.93
N TRP A 108 -15.92 7.74 -28.63
CA TRP A 108 -15.33 6.51 -28.10
C TRP A 108 -13.86 6.68 -27.73
N ARG A 109 -13.03 7.27 -28.61
CA ARG A 109 -11.62 7.57 -28.33
C ARG A 109 -11.47 8.51 -27.13
N ARG A 110 -12.32 9.54 -27.03
CA ARG A 110 -12.33 10.49 -25.91
C ARG A 110 -12.64 9.78 -24.59
N TYR A 111 -13.68 8.96 -24.53
CA TYR A 111 -14.04 8.20 -23.32
C TYR A 111 -12.95 7.21 -22.92
N ARG A 112 -12.34 6.53 -23.90
CA ARG A 112 -11.21 5.62 -23.63
C ARG A 112 -10.01 6.35 -23.03
N LEU A 113 -9.64 7.52 -23.56
CA LEU A 113 -8.56 8.32 -22.99
C LEU A 113 -8.90 8.78 -21.56
N GLN A 114 -10.13 9.27 -21.34
CA GLN A 114 -10.60 9.68 -20.01
C GLN A 114 -10.56 8.52 -19.01
N LEU A 115 -10.98 7.32 -19.43
CA LEU A 115 -10.93 6.13 -18.59
C LEU A 115 -9.49 5.80 -18.17
N LEU A 116 -8.54 5.86 -19.11
CA LEU A 116 -7.13 5.61 -18.81
C LEU A 116 -6.58 6.64 -17.81
N THR A 117 -6.83 7.93 -18.03
CA THR A 117 -6.35 9.00 -17.14
C THR A 117 -6.93 8.88 -15.73
N LEU A 118 -8.26 8.76 -15.62
CA LEU A 118 -8.91 8.66 -14.31
C LEU A 118 -8.60 7.33 -13.61
N GLY A 119 -8.45 6.25 -14.36
CA GLY A 119 -8.07 4.95 -13.84
C GLY A 119 -6.64 4.93 -13.26
N GLN A 120 -5.68 5.60 -13.91
CA GLN A 120 -4.33 5.78 -13.36
C GLN A 120 -4.34 6.59 -12.06
N GLN A 121 -5.11 7.67 -12.02
CA GLN A 121 -5.28 8.48 -10.80
C GLN A 121 -5.89 7.66 -9.66
N LEU A 122 -6.90 6.83 -9.96
CA LEU A 122 -7.52 5.94 -8.99
C LEU A 122 -6.53 4.91 -8.44
N ALA A 123 -5.73 4.29 -9.31
CA ALA A 123 -4.72 3.33 -8.92
C ALA A 123 -3.66 3.95 -8.00
N LEU A 124 -3.25 5.20 -8.27
CA LEU A 124 -2.32 5.94 -7.41
C LEU A 124 -2.93 6.18 -6.02
N LEU A 125 -4.16 6.70 -5.94
CA LEU A 125 -4.85 6.94 -4.68
C LEU A 125 -5.03 5.65 -3.87
N GLN A 126 -5.39 4.54 -4.52
CA GLN A 126 -5.55 3.24 -3.86
C GLN A 126 -4.22 2.71 -3.31
N ARG A 127 -3.11 2.85 -4.05
CA ARG A 127 -1.77 2.48 -3.56
C ARG A 127 -1.37 3.32 -2.34
N GLN A 128 -1.62 4.63 -2.36
CA GLN A 128 -1.37 5.50 -1.23
C GLN A 128 -2.22 5.12 -0.01
N ALA A 129 -3.51 4.90 -0.21
CA ALA A 129 -4.43 4.47 0.85
C ALA A 129 -4.01 3.13 1.47
N ALA A 130 -3.62 2.15 0.64
CA ALA A 130 -3.12 0.85 1.10
C ALA A 130 -1.83 1.00 1.93
N ALA A 131 -0.88 1.83 1.47
CA ALA A 131 0.36 2.09 2.21
C ALA A 131 0.09 2.76 3.57
N LEU A 132 -0.84 3.73 3.63
CA LEU A 132 -1.24 4.37 4.88
C LEU A 132 -1.97 3.43 5.83
N ALA A 133 -2.89 2.61 5.31
CA ALA A 133 -3.59 1.58 6.08
C ALA A 133 -2.60 0.57 6.69
N HIS A 134 -1.62 0.13 5.89
CA HIS A 134 -0.54 -0.75 6.35
C HIS A 134 0.26 -0.12 7.49
N ARG A 135 0.66 1.15 7.36
CA ARG A 135 1.38 1.88 8.42
C ARG A 135 0.54 2.06 9.69
N ARG A 136 -0.76 2.38 9.57
CA ARG A 136 -1.68 2.50 10.71
C ARG A 136 -1.81 1.19 11.46
N ARG A 137 -1.95 0.08 10.72
CA ARG A 137 -1.94 -1.27 11.30
C ARG A 137 -0.63 -1.56 12.01
N GLY A 138 0.51 -1.27 11.37
CA GLY A 138 1.83 -1.43 11.96
C GLY A 138 1.98 -0.67 13.28
N LEU A 139 1.55 0.60 13.32
CA LEU A 139 1.56 1.40 14.55
C LEU A 139 0.64 0.81 15.63
N ALA A 140 -0.55 0.33 15.27
CA ALA A 140 -1.45 -0.32 16.22
C ALA A 140 -0.81 -1.59 16.83
N LEU A 141 -0.13 -2.41 16.03
CA LEU A 141 0.61 -3.57 16.50
C LEU A 141 1.76 -3.18 17.44
N LEU A 142 2.53 -2.14 17.08
CA LEU A 142 3.62 -1.64 17.92
C LEU A 142 3.13 -1.11 19.27
N ARG A 143 1.97 -0.44 19.31
CA ARG A 143 1.34 0.03 20.55
C ARG A 143 0.85 -1.10 21.45
N ALA A 144 0.52 -2.26 20.88
CA ALA A 144 0.11 -3.43 21.64
C ALA A 144 1.30 -4.16 22.30
N ILE A 145 2.54 -3.87 21.91
CA ILE A 145 3.74 -4.46 22.52
C ILE A 145 3.97 -3.84 23.90
N SER A 146 4.12 -4.68 24.93
CA SER A 146 4.44 -4.24 26.29
C SER A 146 5.70 -3.35 26.31
N PRO A 147 5.71 -2.22 27.03
CA PRO A 147 6.86 -1.32 27.15
C PRO A 147 8.10 -2.07 27.66
N PRO A 148 9.32 -1.61 27.35
CA PRO A 148 10.52 -2.24 27.88
C PRO A 148 10.59 -1.98 29.40
N PRO A 149 11.19 -2.91 30.18
CA PRO A 149 11.23 -2.78 31.64
C PRO A 149 12.14 -1.63 32.11
N ASP A 150 13.16 -1.30 31.32
CA ASP A 150 14.02 -0.16 31.60
C ASP A 150 13.28 1.16 31.32
N PRO A 151 13.22 2.11 32.29
CA PRO A 151 12.45 3.33 32.15
C PRO A 151 12.99 4.27 31.07
N THR A 152 14.31 4.26 30.81
CA THR A 152 14.90 5.14 29.79
C THR A 152 14.58 4.64 28.38
N GLU A 153 14.65 3.32 28.17
CA GLU A 153 14.18 2.67 26.95
C GLU A 153 12.67 2.81 26.78
N ALA A 154 11.90 2.83 27.87
CA ALA A 154 10.45 2.99 27.81
C ALA A 154 10.07 4.40 27.33
N ALA A 155 10.72 5.42 27.88
CA ALA A 155 10.56 6.80 27.44
C ALA A 155 11.01 7.01 25.99
N HIS A 156 12.10 6.37 25.58
CA HIS A 156 12.57 6.38 24.18
C HIS A 156 11.53 5.73 23.24
N TYR A 157 11.03 4.55 23.60
CA TYR A 157 10.02 3.83 22.82
C TYR A 157 8.72 4.64 22.69
N ALA A 158 8.22 5.23 23.77
CA ALA A 158 7.02 6.06 23.77
C ALA A 158 7.19 7.26 22.83
N ARG A 159 8.30 8.00 22.95
CA ARG A 159 8.60 9.14 22.07
C ARG A 159 8.66 8.73 20.60
N TRP A 160 9.27 7.59 20.30
CA TRP A 160 9.29 7.06 18.94
C TRP A 160 7.89 6.76 18.40
N LEU A 161 7.01 6.17 19.21
CA LEU A 161 5.61 5.94 18.82
C LEU A 161 4.84 7.25 18.58
N ASP A 162 5.09 8.28 19.39
CA ASP A 162 4.50 9.61 19.21
C ASP A 162 4.96 10.25 17.90
N GLU A 163 6.25 10.17 17.58
CA GLU A 163 6.81 10.62 16.31
C GLU A 163 6.18 9.88 15.12
N LEU A 164 6.01 8.56 15.20
CA LEU A 164 5.33 7.79 14.15
C LEU A 164 3.87 8.21 13.96
N THR A 165 3.21 8.56 15.07
CA THR A 165 1.83 9.05 15.05
C THR A 165 1.75 10.40 14.36
N ALA A 166 2.66 11.32 14.68
CA ALA A 166 2.78 12.62 14.03
C ALA A 166 3.10 12.49 12.54
N ASP A 167 4.05 11.62 12.16
CA ASP A 167 4.39 11.34 10.76
C ASP A 167 3.16 10.83 9.97
N LEU A 168 2.29 10.04 10.61
CA LEU A 168 1.06 9.55 9.99
C LEU A 168 0.00 10.62 9.85
N ALA A 169 -0.18 11.46 10.87
CA ALA A 169 -1.12 12.58 10.81
C ALA A 169 -0.71 13.59 9.72
N TRP A 170 0.59 13.83 9.54
CA TRP A 170 1.09 14.71 8.49
C TRP A 170 0.92 14.11 7.09
N ALA A 171 1.08 12.79 6.94
CA ALA A 171 0.95 12.11 5.65
C ALA A 171 -0.51 11.99 5.17
N ASP A 172 -1.49 12.07 6.07
CA ASP A 172 -2.92 11.99 5.73
C ASP A 172 -3.72 12.93 6.65
N PRO A 173 -3.66 14.25 6.41
CA PRO A 173 -4.25 15.25 7.28
C PRO A 173 -5.78 15.23 7.28
N ASP A 174 -6.41 14.78 6.18
CA ASP A 174 -7.86 14.60 6.06
C ASP A 174 -8.20 13.24 5.41
N PRO A 175 -8.26 12.17 6.23
CA PRO A 175 -8.54 10.83 5.72
C PRO A 175 -9.96 10.70 5.15
N VAL A 176 -10.92 11.48 5.65
CA VAL A 176 -12.33 11.40 5.22
C VAL A 176 -12.49 12.04 3.84
N ALA A 177 -11.89 13.21 3.61
CA ALA A 177 -11.90 13.84 2.29
C ALA A 177 -11.17 12.98 1.25
N THR A 178 -9.98 12.45 1.58
CA THR A 178 -9.22 11.55 0.68
C THR A 178 -10.03 10.31 0.31
N ALA A 179 -10.67 9.66 1.29
CA ALA A 179 -11.51 8.49 1.05
C ALA A 179 -12.74 8.83 0.17
N THR A 180 -13.36 9.99 0.40
CA THR A 180 -14.51 10.46 -0.38
C THR A 180 -14.12 10.75 -1.83
N ALA A 181 -13.00 11.44 -2.04
CA ALA A 181 -12.45 11.70 -3.37
C ALA A 181 -12.13 10.40 -4.12
N GLY A 182 -11.53 9.43 -3.44
CA GLY A 182 -11.27 8.09 -4.00
C GLY A 182 -12.54 7.36 -4.44
N ARG A 183 -13.60 7.39 -3.62
CA ARG A 183 -14.90 6.76 -3.96
C ARG A 183 -15.58 7.46 -5.14
N LEU A 184 -15.57 8.80 -5.18
CA LEU A 184 -16.13 9.55 -6.31
C LEU A 184 -15.38 9.25 -7.60
N LEU A 185 -14.05 9.16 -7.56
CA LEU A 185 -13.24 8.79 -8.72
C LEU A 185 -13.54 7.36 -9.17
N ALA A 186 -13.66 6.41 -8.23
CA ALA A 186 -14.05 5.04 -8.53
C ALA A 186 -15.43 4.96 -9.21
N ALA A 187 -16.42 5.72 -8.73
CA ALA A 187 -17.73 5.80 -9.35
C ALA A 187 -17.69 6.39 -10.77
N ARG A 188 -16.87 7.44 -11.00
CA ARG A 188 -16.68 8.02 -12.34
C ARG A 188 -16.03 7.03 -13.31
N VAL A 189 -15.01 6.32 -12.86
CA VAL A 189 -14.35 5.27 -13.64
C VAL A 189 -15.35 4.17 -13.98
N ALA A 190 -16.14 3.69 -13.02
CA ALA A 190 -17.19 2.69 -13.25
C ALA A 190 -18.25 3.18 -14.26
N GLY A 191 -18.67 4.44 -14.18
CA GLY A 191 -19.58 5.06 -15.14
C GLY A 191 -19.01 5.08 -16.56
N LEU A 192 -17.75 5.50 -16.73
CA LEU A 192 -17.08 5.50 -18.05
C LEU A 192 -16.93 4.08 -18.62
N ARG A 193 -16.61 3.10 -17.77
CA ARG A 193 -16.56 1.67 -18.13
C ARG A 193 -17.91 1.19 -18.67
N ALA A 194 -19.01 1.52 -17.97
CA ALA A 194 -20.36 1.17 -18.40
C ALA A 194 -20.73 1.87 -19.72
N THR A 195 -20.44 3.16 -19.88
CA THR A 195 -20.69 3.89 -21.13
C THR A 195 -19.94 3.28 -22.31
N LEU A 196 -18.67 2.92 -22.14
CA LEU A 196 -17.88 2.27 -23.18
C LEU A 196 -18.38 0.88 -23.54
N ALA A 197 -18.93 0.13 -22.57
CA ALA A 197 -19.52 -1.18 -22.82
C ALA A 197 -20.84 -1.10 -23.62
N LEU A 198 -21.61 0.00 -23.46
CA LEU A 198 -22.86 0.21 -24.21
C LEU A 198 -22.63 0.74 -25.63
N LEU A 199 -21.46 1.34 -25.91
CA LEU A 199 -21.14 1.83 -27.25
C LEU A 199 -20.69 0.64 -28.13
N PRO A 200 -21.25 0.48 -29.35
CA PRO A 200 -20.79 -0.55 -30.27
C PRO A 200 -19.29 -0.33 -30.54
N SER A 201 -18.49 -1.38 -30.40
CA SER A 201 -17.08 -1.35 -30.80
C SER A 201 -17.02 -1.08 -32.30
N ALA A 202 -16.64 0.14 -32.67
CA ALA A 202 -16.46 0.55 -34.06
C ALA A 202 -15.29 -0.17 -34.74
#